data_AF-A0A968U4A4-F1
#
_entry.id   AF-A0A968U4A4-F1
#
_cell.length_a   1.000
_cell.length_b   1.000
_cell.length_c   1.000
_cell.angle_alpha   90.00
_cell.angle_beta   90.00
_cell.angle_gamma   90.00
#
_symmetry.space_group_name_H-M   'P 1'
#
loop_
_entity.id
_entity.type
_entity.pdbx_description
1 polymer ?
#
loop_
_entity_poly.entity_id
_entity_poly.type
_entity_poly.pdbx_seq_one_letter_code
_entity_poly.pdbx_strand_id
1 'polypeptide(L)'
;MTKQVPERKAKSGVLRSPEASENTQLSYQGTYTCPVCRHGQITELTLMDAFACSFCRHIFTANLENQTVQVVDSSQPMSWRWMGRSWQVAYRDELNLTLVIWLVESPLR
;
A
#
# COMPACT_ATOMS: atom_id res chain seq x y z
N MET A 1 -58.66 -25.06 21.23
CA MET A 1 -57.67 -25.86 21.98
C MET A 1 -56.92 -26.77 21.02
N THR A 2 -55.72 -26.38 20.59
CA THR A 2 -54.58 -27.28 20.35
C THR A 2 -53.33 -26.43 20.18
N LYS A 3 -52.35 -26.68 21.05
CA LYS A 3 -51.02 -26.07 21.07
C LYS A 3 -50.16 -26.67 19.96
N GLN A 4 -49.25 -25.88 19.38
CA GLN A 4 -47.80 -26.19 19.36
C GLN A 4 -46.97 -25.02 18.78
N VAL A 5 -45.76 -24.92 19.33
CA VAL A 5 -44.67 -23.93 19.25
C VAL A 5 -43.40 -24.81 19.07
N PRO A 6 -42.21 -24.34 18.63
CA PRO A 6 -41.80 -23.40 17.58
C PRO A 6 -40.77 -24.04 16.58
N GLU A 7 -40.55 -23.45 15.41
CA GLU A 7 -39.30 -23.69 14.66
C GLU A 7 -38.36 -22.48 14.83
N ARG A 8 -37.35 -22.64 15.70
CA ARG A 8 -36.22 -21.71 15.75
C ARG A 8 -35.27 -22.09 14.62
N LYS A 9 -35.35 -21.41 13.47
CA LYS A 9 -34.29 -21.51 12.46
C LYS A 9 -33.01 -20.89 13.01
N ALA A 10 -32.01 -21.75 13.16
CA ALA A 10 -30.66 -21.38 13.51
C ALA A 10 -30.03 -20.49 12.43
N LYS A 11 -29.48 -19.37 12.90
CA LYS A 11 -28.23 -18.71 12.47
C LYS A 11 -27.67 -19.17 11.11
N SER A 12 -27.84 -18.31 10.10
CA SER A 12 -26.77 -18.08 9.13
C SER A 12 -26.24 -16.68 9.38
N GLY A 13 -25.32 -16.59 10.35
CA GLY A 13 -24.49 -15.40 10.49
C GLY A 13 -23.51 -15.40 9.32
N VAL A 14 -23.85 -14.65 8.27
CA VAL A 14 -22.85 -14.25 7.27
C VAL A 14 -21.85 -13.38 8.01
N LEU A 15 -20.68 -13.96 8.28
CA LEU A 15 -19.55 -13.26 8.85
C LEU A 15 -19.09 -12.23 7.82
N ARG A 16 -19.09 -10.98 8.27
CA ARG A 16 -18.59 -9.76 7.64
C ARG A 16 -17.41 -10.00 6.69
N SER A 17 -17.46 -9.39 5.51
CA SER A 17 -16.29 -8.67 5.01
C SER A 17 -16.72 -7.22 4.78
N PRO A 18 -16.12 -6.25 5.48
CA PRO A 18 -16.45 -4.85 5.30
C PRO A 18 -16.06 -4.45 3.88
N GLU A 19 -17.02 -3.86 3.17
CA GLU A 19 -16.84 -2.47 2.73
C GLU A 19 -15.46 -2.22 2.14
N ALA A 20 -15.34 -2.40 0.82
CA ALA A 20 -14.29 -1.77 0.03
C ALA A 20 -14.36 -0.27 0.37
N SER A 21 -13.56 0.11 1.36
CA SER A 21 -13.57 1.44 1.95
C SER A 21 -13.26 2.40 0.81
N GLU A 22 -14.20 3.29 0.50
CA GLU A 22 -14.00 4.44 -0.38
C GLU A 22 -13.06 5.43 0.34
N ASN A 23 -11.90 4.94 0.74
CA ASN A 23 -10.88 5.70 1.40
C ASN A 23 -10.04 6.34 0.31
N THR A 24 -10.35 7.61 0.04
CA THR A 24 -9.52 8.47 -0.81
C THR A 24 -8.09 8.56 -0.24
N GLN A 25 -7.89 8.21 1.03
CA GLN A 25 -6.62 8.19 1.70
C GLN A 25 -6.04 6.76 1.80
N LEU A 26 -4.72 6.67 1.65
CA LEU A 26 -3.92 5.49 1.94
C LEU A 26 -4.01 5.21 3.45
N SER A 27 -4.37 3.97 3.78
CA SER A 27 -4.55 3.46 5.14
C SER A 27 -4.16 1.98 5.16
N TYR A 28 -3.61 1.51 6.26
CA TYR A 28 -3.18 0.11 6.40
C TYR A 28 -4.31 -0.91 6.29
N GLN A 29 -5.52 -0.52 6.71
CA GLN A 29 -6.71 -1.38 6.61
C GLN A 29 -7.23 -1.51 5.18
N GLY A 30 -6.69 -0.72 4.25
CA GLY A 30 -7.06 -0.73 2.85
C GLY A 30 -6.36 -1.83 2.07
N THR A 31 -7.00 -2.23 0.96
CA THR A 31 -6.38 -3.07 -0.05
C THR A 31 -6.23 -2.27 -1.32
N TYR A 32 -5.02 -2.23 -1.87
CA TYR A 32 -4.71 -1.39 -3.03
C TYR A 32 -4.09 -2.23 -4.15
N THR A 33 -4.32 -1.87 -5.41
CA THR A 33 -3.68 -2.54 -6.55
C THR A 33 -2.16 -2.37 -6.48
N CYS A 34 -1.38 -3.42 -6.75
CA CYS A 34 0.08 -3.33 -6.71
C CYS A 34 0.61 -2.39 -7.80
N PRO A 35 1.39 -1.35 -7.47
CA PRO A 35 1.92 -0.41 -8.47
C PRO A 35 2.99 -1.03 -9.37
N VAL A 36 3.68 -2.07 -8.89
CA VAL A 36 4.75 -2.77 -9.64
C VAL A 36 4.16 -3.70 -10.69
N CYS A 37 3.37 -4.68 -10.27
CA CYS A 37 2.86 -5.71 -11.19
C CYS A 37 1.49 -5.37 -11.77
N ARG A 38 0.71 -4.45 -11.19
CA ARG A 38 -0.68 -4.10 -11.57
C ARG A 38 -1.69 -5.27 -11.58
N HIS A 39 -1.28 -6.47 -11.23
CA HIS A 39 -2.11 -7.68 -11.17
C HIS A 39 -2.46 -8.07 -9.74
N GLY A 40 -1.50 -7.95 -8.83
CA GLY A 40 -1.70 -8.26 -7.42
C GLY A 40 -2.31 -7.10 -6.64
N GLN A 41 -2.62 -7.37 -5.39
CA GLN A 41 -3.05 -6.37 -4.42
C GLN A 41 -2.03 -6.32 -3.28
N ILE A 42 -1.80 -5.13 -2.75
CA ILE A 42 -0.97 -4.89 -1.59
C ILE A 42 -1.85 -4.76 -0.36
N THR A 43 -1.47 -5.45 0.71
CA THR A 43 -2.16 -5.48 2.00
C THR A 43 -1.17 -5.27 3.13
N GLU A 44 -1.61 -4.68 4.24
CA GLU A 44 -0.75 -4.47 5.42
C GLU A 44 -0.18 -5.81 5.90
N LEU A 45 1.09 -5.78 6.27
CA LEU A 45 1.72 -6.82 7.06
C LEU A 45 1.40 -6.54 8.53
N THR A 46 0.56 -7.38 9.14
CA THR A 46 0.00 -7.25 10.51
C THR A 46 0.99 -7.01 11.66
N LEU A 47 2.29 -6.97 11.38
CA LEU A 47 3.37 -6.82 12.36
C LEU A 47 4.35 -5.68 12.00
N MET A 48 4.13 -4.96 10.90
CA MET A 48 5.04 -3.94 10.38
C MET A 48 4.25 -2.81 9.70
N ASP A 49 4.80 -1.60 9.72
CA ASP A 49 4.33 -0.45 8.94
C ASP A 49 4.66 -0.60 7.43
N ALA A 50 4.22 -1.72 6.86
CA ALA A 50 4.60 -2.16 5.52
C ALA A 50 3.44 -2.88 4.83
N PHE A 51 3.42 -2.79 3.51
CA PHE A 51 2.53 -3.53 2.64
C PHE A 51 3.29 -4.64 1.91
N ALA A 52 2.62 -5.74 1.61
CA ALA A 52 3.16 -6.80 0.76
C ALA A 52 2.19 -7.12 -0.38
N CYS A 53 2.72 -7.37 -1.57
CA CYS A 53 1.91 -7.82 -2.70
C CYS A 53 1.67 -9.33 -2.65
N SER A 54 0.40 -9.74 -2.76
CA SER A 54 0.00 -11.15 -2.81
C SER A 54 0.44 -11.90 -4.09
N PHE A 55 0.89 -11.18 -5.13
CA PHE A 55 1.27 -11.76 -6.42
C PHE A 55 2.79 -11.73 -6.66
N CYS A 56 3.40 -10.54 -6.72
CA CYS A 56 4.83 -10.39 -6.98
C CYS A 56 5.70 -10.47 -5.72
N ARG A 57 5.10 -10.60 -4.53
CA ARG A 57 5.79 -10.75 -3.23
C ARG A 57 6.75 -9.62 -2.85
N HIS A 58 6.73 -8.49 -3.56
CA HIS A 58 7.47 -7.30 -3.14
C HIS A 58 6.87 -6.69 -1.87
N ILE A 59 7.78 -6.20 -1.02
CA ILE A 59 7.47 -5.48 0.20
C ILE A 59 7.62 -3.99 -0.06
N PHE A 60 6.68 -3.22 0.46
CA PHE A 60 6.62 -1.79 0.34
C PHE A 60 6.56 -1.18 1.75
N THR A 61 7.36 -0.16 2.00
CA THR A 61 7.18 0.69 3.18
C THR A 61 6.12 1.74 2.88
N ALA A 62 5.17 1.91 3.79
CA ALA A 62 4.15 2.94 3.67
C ALA A 62 4.56 4.20 4.42
N ASN A 63 4.29 5.35 3.83
CA ASN A 63 4.32 6.63 4.52
C ASN A 63 2.91 7.24 4.39
N LEU A 64 2.08 7.02 5.41
CA LEU A 64 0.70 7.51 5.40
C LEU A 64 0.61 9.04 5.48
N GLU A 65 1.59 9.71 6.09
CA GLU A 65 1.64 11.18 6.14
C GLU A 65 1.79 11.78 4.74
N ASN A 66 2.70 11.21 3.94
CA ASN A 66 2.97 11.66 2.57
C ASN A 66 2.10 10.95 1.53
N GLN A 67 1.24 10.02 1.95
CA GLN A 67 0.42 9.20 1.06
C GLN A 67 1.27 8.46 0.02
N THR A 68 2.45 7.97 0.42
CA THR A 68 3.39 7.29 -0.49
C THR A 68 3.68 5.87 -0.04
N VAL A 69 4.08 5.05 -1.01
CA VAL A 69 4.64 3.72 -0.77
C VAL A 69 5.97 3.61 -1.52
N GLN A 70 6.94 2.92 -0.93
CA GLN A 70 8.26 2.72 -1.52
C GLN A 70 8.61 1.24 -1.49
N VAL A 71 9.08 0.69 -2.61
CA VAL A 71 9.61 -0.69 -2.62
C VAL A 71 10.95 -0.73 -1.89
N VAL A 72 11.12 -1.69 -0.97
CA VAL A 72 12.37 -1.86 -0.18
C VAL A 72 13.28 -2.98 -0.69
N ASP A 73 12.75 -3.84 -1.56
CA ASP A 73 13.42 -5.04 -2.07
C ASP A 73 14.17 -4.80 -3.39
N SER A 74 14.32 -3.54 -3.81
CA SER A 74 14.97 -3.15 -5.06
C SER A 74 16.22 -2.32 -4.78
N SER A 75 17.29 -2.57 -5.52
CA SER A 75 18.52 -1.75 -5.48
C SER A 75 18.26 -0.29 -5.85
N GLN A 76 17.22 -0.04 -6.63
CA GLN A 76 16.68 1.29 -6.91
C GLN A 76 15.30 1.41 -6.26
N PRO A 77 15.19 2.10 -5.11
CA PRO A 77 13.92 2.27 -4.44
C PRO A 77 13.01 3.18 -5.25
N MET A 78 12.02 2.59 -5.93
CA MET A 78 10.95 3.35 -6.56
C MET A 78 9.85 3.67 -5.54
N SER A 79 9.32 4.89 -5.60
CA SER A 79 8.18 5.29 -4.78
C SER A 79 6.98 5.67 -5.64
N TRP A 80 5.79 5.50 -5.05
CA TRP A 80 4.52 5.84 -5.65
C TRP A 80 3.69 6.62 -4.65
N ARG A 81 2.99 7.65 -5.12
CA ARG A 81 2.03 8.42 -4.34
C ARG A 81 0.61 7.96 -4.65
N TRP A 82 -0.18 7.76 -3.60
CA TRP A 82 -1.60 7.46 -3.69
C TRP A 82 -2.38 8.74 -4.01
N MET A 83 -3.17 8.71 -5.08
CA MET A 83 -4.02 9.82 -5.53
C MET A 83 -5.51 9.59 -5.21
N GLY A 84 -5.82 8.63 -4.32
CA GLY A 84 -7.18 8.24 -3.95
C GLY A 84 -7.84 7.21 -4.86
N ARG A 85 -7.40 7.12 -6.12
CA ARG A 85 -7.92 6.14 -7.09
C ARG A 85 -6.82 5.33 -7.78
N SER A 86 -5.63 5.90 -7.88
CA SER A 86 -4.52 5.31 -8.62
C SER A 86 -3.18 5.72 -8.01
N TRP A 87 -2.15 4.99 -8.43
CA TRP A 87 -0.76 5.28 -8.09
C TRP A 87 -0.15 6.24 -9.10
N GLN A 88 0.47 7.32 -8.60
CA GLN A 88 1.32 8.21 -9.38
C GLN A 88 2.78 7.88 -9.05
N VAL A 89 3.64 7.74 -10.05
CA VAL A 89 5.08 7.53 -9.82
C VAL A 89 5.64 8.77 -9.12
N ALA A 90 6.25 8.57 -7.95
CA ALA A 90 7.03 9.58 -7.26
C ALA A 90 8.50 9.26 -7.53
N TYR A 91 9.15 10.04 -8.39
CA TYR A 91 10.57 9.83 -8.64
C TYR A 91 11.35 10.24 -7.39
N ARG A 92 12.19 9.35 -6.85
CA ARG A 92 13.20 9.74 -5.86
C ARG A 92 14.29 10.46 -6.61
N ASP A 93 14.37 11.76 -6.36
CA ASP A 93 15.43 12.65 -6.86
C ASP A 93 16.76 12.25 -6.17
N GLU A 94 17.40 11.20 -6.67
CA GLU A 94 18.77 10.83 -6.28
C GLU A 94 19.82 11.64 -7.08
N LEU A 95 19.39 12.69 -7.79
CA LEU A 95 20.24 13.50 -8.66
C LEU A 95 20.87 14.72 -7.96
N ASN A 96 20.55 14.99 -6.69
CA ASN A 96 21.14 16.12 -5.98
C ASN A 96 22.57 15.86 -5.47
N LEU A 97 22.98 14.61 -5.27
CA LEU A 97 24.33 14.30 -4.76
C LEU A 97 25.41 14.34 -5.85
N THR A 98 25.09 13.99 -7.10
CA THR A 98 26.07 14.02 -8.19
C THR A 98 26.53 15.45 -8.52
N LEU A 99 25.62 16.43 -8.46
CA LEU A 99 25.94 17.85 -8.75
C LEU A 99 26.83 18.50 -7.70
N VAL A 100 26.69 18.13 -6.42
CA VAL A 100 27.52 18.66 -5.33
C VAL A 100 28.97 18.15 -5.43
N ILE A 101 29.15 16.91 -5.90
CA ILE A 101 30.48 16.30 -6.08
C ILE A 101 31.28 17.04 -7.16
N TRP A 102 30.65 17.48 -8.27
CA TRP A 102 31.32 18.31 -9.28
C TRP A 102 31.68 19.73 -8.80
N LEU A 103 30.90 20.29 -7.87
CA LEU A 103 31.13 21.64 -7.34
C LEU A 103 32.31 21.74 -6.37
N VAL A 104 32.68 20.65 -5.69
CA VAL A 104 33.81 20.61 -4.75
C VAL A 104 35.14 20.26 -5.41
N GLU A 105 35.13 19.63 -6.60
CA GLU A 105 36.35 19.13 -7.26
C GLU A 105 36.80 19.96 -8.48
N SER A 106 36.40 21.23 -8.57
CA SER A 106 37.08 22.18 -9.46
C SER A 106 38.07 23.01 -8.66
N PRO A 107 39.36 22.64 -8.60
CA PRO A 107 40.38 23.61 -8.26
C PRO A 107 40.41 24.65 -9.38
N LEU A 108 40.17 25.91 -9.03
CA LEU A 108 40.70 27.03 -9.80
C LEU A 108 42.22 26.82 -9.90
N ARG A 109 42.71 26.22 -11.00
CA ARG A 109 44.12 26.32 -11.38
C ARG A 109 44.36 26.03 -12.85
#